data_AF-A0A9E5B383-F1
#
_entry.id   AF-A0A9E5B383-F1
#
_cell.length_a   1.000
_cell.length_b   1.000
_cell.length_c   1.000
_cell.angle_alpha   90.00
_cell.angle_beta   90.00
_cell.angle_gamma   90.00
#
_symmetry.space_group_name_H-M   'P 1'
#
loop_
_entity.id
_entity.type
_entity.pdbx_description
1 polymer ?
#
loop_
_entity_poly.entity_id
_entity_poly.type
_entity_poly.pdbx_seq_one_letter_code
_entity_poly.pdbx_strand_id
1 'polypeptide(L)'
;MNPSRFFTATVVGACVLRSFAADPFAAGVRTTEPLSPAEQQQTFKLPPGFEMQLIAAEPDLRKPMNMAFDAAGRLWITESREYPFAA
;
A
#
# COMPACT_ATOMS: atom_id res chain seq x y z
N MET A 1 3.14 -55.22 -12.23
CA MET A 1 3.29 -55.23 -13.70
C MET A 1 2.09 -54.51 -14.30
N ASN A 2 2.21 -53.21 -14.61
CA ASN A 2 1.21 -52.43 -15.35
C ASN A 2 1.99 -51.48 -16.29
N PRO A 3 1.78 -51.51 -17.62
CA PRO A 3 2.71 -50.91 -18.56
C PRO A 3 2.29 -49.53 -19.07
N SER A 4 3.30 -48.77 -19.50
CA SER A 4 3.28 -47.85 -20.65
C SER A 4 2.55 -46.50 -20.50
N ARG A 5 3.31 -45.40 -20.62
CA ARG A 5 3.44 -44.54 -21.82
C ARG A 5 3.90 -43.14 -21.38
N PHE A 6 5.20 -42.89 -21.49
CA PHE A 6 5.74 -41.54 -21.40
C PHE A 6 5.46 -40.82 -22.73
N PHE A 7 4.61 -39.80 -22.69
CA PHE A 7 4.33 -38.91 -23.80
C PHE A 7 5.25 -37.69 -23.66
N THR A 8 6.26 -37.59 -24.51
CA THR A 8 7.12 -36.40 -24.59
C THR A 8 6.35 -35.30 -25.32
N ALA A 9 5.84 -34.32 -24.57
CA ALA A 9 5.25 -33.12 -25.15
C ALA A 9 6.33 -32.03 -25.23
N THR A 10 6.91 -31.84 -26.42
CA THR A 10 7.71 -30.65 -26.72
C THR A 10 6.75 -29.46 -26.79
N VAL A 11 6.67 -28.68 -25.72
CA VAL A 11 5.99 -27.38 -25.73
C VAL A 11 6.92 -26.39 -26.45
N VAL A 12 6.63 -26.09 -27.71
CA VAL A 12 7.16 -24.90 -28.38
C VAL A 12 6.45 -23.70 -27.75
N GLY A 13 7.03 -23.18 -26.67
CA GLY A 13 6.56 -21.95 -26.05
C GLY A 13 6.89 -20.78 -26.95
N ALA A 14 5.90 -20.30 -27.72
CA ALA A 14 5.99 -18.99 -28.35
C ALA A 14 6.09 -17.94 -27.23
N CYS A 15 7.32 -17.50 -26.95
CA CYS A 15 7.58 -16.37 -26.07
C CYS A 15 7.07 -15.11 -26.77
N VAL A 16 5.79 -14.79 -26.57
CA VAL A 16 5.26 -13.47 -26.89
C VAL A 16 5.92 -12.52 -25.91
N LEU A 17 7.00 -11.86 -26.34
CA LEU A 17 7.57 -10.70 -25.66
C LEU A 17 6.49 -9.61 -25.66
N ARG A 18 5.62 -9.62 -24.65
CA ARG A 18 4.78 -8.47 -24.33
C ARG A 18 5.72 -7.38 -23.85
N SER A 19 6.02 -6.43 -24.73
CA SER A 19 6.56 -5.15 -24.31
C SER A 19 5.50 -4.47 -23.44
N PHE A 20 5.73 -4.42 -22.14
CA PHE A 20 4.98 -3.52 -21.27
C PHE A 20 5.45 -2.12 -21.62
N ALA A 21 4.64 -1.38 -22.36
CA ALA A 21 4.83 0.06 -22.50
C ALA A 21 4.91 0.66 -21.08
N ALA A 22 5.89 1.53 -20.84
CA ALA A 22 6.00 2.22 -19.57
C ALA A 22 4.67 2.94 -19.28
N ASP A 23 4.09 2.70 -18.09
CA ASP A 23 2.84 3.34 -17.70
C ASP A 23 3.07 4.86 -17.65
N PRO A 24 2.40 5.64 -18.52
CA PRO A 24 2.57 7.09 -18.57
C PRO A 24 2.13 7.78 -17.27
N PHE A 25 1.41 7.08 -16.38
CA PHE A 25 0.97 7.56 -15.08
C PHE A 25 1.81 7.06 -13.89
N ALA A 26 2.85 6.25 -14.12
CA ALA A 26 3.71 5.75 -13.04
C ALA A 26 4.62 6.83 -12.44
N ALA A 27 4.70 8.01 -13.07
CA ALA A 27 5.48 9.12 -12.56
C ALA A 27 4.96 9.57 -11.17
N GLY A 28 5.78 9.37 -10.14
CA GLY A 28 5.44 9.73 -8.75
C GLY A 28 4.81 8.59 -7.93
N VAL A 29 4.56 7.42 -8.53
CA VAL A 29 4.19 6.22 -7.79
C VAL A 29 5.43 5.71 -7.04
N ARG A 30 5.33 5.58 -5.72
CA ARG A 30 6.39 4.98 -4.91
C ARG A 30 6.53 3.50 -5.30
N THR A 31 7.77 3.07 -5.54
CA THR A 31 8.10 1.67 -5.84
C THR A 31 8.24 0.82 -4.57
N THR A 32 8.23 1.46 -3.40
CA THR A 32 8.34 0.81 -2.10
C THR A 32 6.95 0.46 -1.57
N GLU A 33 6.87 -0.68 -0.89
CA GLU A 33 5.67 -1.06 -0.13
C GLU A 33 5.40 -0.11 1.05
N PRO A 34 4.14 -0.02 1.52
CA PRO A 34 3.81 0.74 2.73
C PRO A 34 4.46 0.09 3.97
N LEU A 35 4.93 0.93 4.87
CA LEU A 35 5.45 0.49 6.16
C LEU A 35 4.31 0.23 7.15
N SER A 36 4.49 -0.72 8.06
CA SER A 36 3.63 -0.84 9.22
C SER A 36 3.76 0.39 10.13
N PRO A 37 2.78 0.69 11.00
CA PRO A 37 2.88 1.83 11.92
C PRO A 37 4.14 1.79 12.81
N ALA A 38 4.55 0.59 13.24
CA ALA A 38 5.74 0.40 14.06
C ALA A 38 7.05 0.67 13.29
N GLU A 39 7.12 0.25 12.03
CA GLU A 39 8.26 0.55 11.16
C GLU A 39 8.31 2.05 10.80
N GLN A 40 7.17 2.63 10.45
CA GLN A 40 7.05 4.06 10.13
C GLN A 40 7.49 4.92 11.32
N GLN A 41 7.15 4.54 12.55
CA GLN A 41 7.53 5.27 13.76
C GLN A 41 9.06 5.45 13.89
N GLN A 42 9.84 4.45 13.46
CA GLN A 42 11.31 4.48 13.52
C GLN A 42 11.93 5.45 12.50
N THR A 43 11.17 5.86 11.48
CA THR A 43 11.65 6.76 10.43
C THR A 43 11.60 8.24 10.83
N PHE A 44 10.74 8.60 11.80
CA PHE A 44 10.58 9.98 12.22
C PHE A 44 11.82 10.51 12.95
N LYS A 45 12.11 11.80 12.74
CA LYS A 45 13.16 12.53 13.45
C LYS A 45 12.50 13.63 14.26
N LEU A 46 12.63 13.54 15.58
CA LEU A 46 12.04 14.50 16.52
C LEU A 46 13.12 15.41 17.10
N PRO A 47 12.78 16.67 17.42
CA PRO A 47 13.66 17.53 18.23
C PRO A 47 13.87 16.95 19.64
N PRO A 48 14.96 17.30 20.33
CA PRO A 48 15.19 16.88 21.71
C PRO A 48 14.03 17.28 22.64
N GLY A 49 13.61 16.36 23.50
CA GLY A 49 12.53 16.57 24.48
C GLY A 49 11.11 16.33 23.97
N PHE A 50 10.93 15.96 22.70
CA PHE A 50 9.62 15.60 22.13
C PHE A 50 9.42 14.08 22.07
N GLU A 51 8.17 13.65 22.21
CA GLU A 51 7.74 12.27 22.00
C GLU A 51 6.63 12.19 20.94
N MET A 52 6.49 11.01 20.32
CA MET A 52 5.44 10.71 19.36
C MET A 52 4.71 9.44 19.77
N GLN A 53 3.39 9.48 19.74
CA GLN A 53 2.52 8.36 20.08
C GLN A 53 1.57 8.06 18.92
N LEU A 54 1.38 6.78 18.61
CA LEU A 54 0.40 6.34 17.64
C LEU A 54 -0.99 6.34 18.27
N ILE A 55 -1.94 7.04 17.65
CA ILE A 55 -3.32 7.16 18.14
C ILE A 55 -4.36 6.49 17.22
N ALA A 56 -4.06 6.36 15.93
CA ALA A 56 -4.91 5.73 14.92
C ALA A 56 -4.05 5.36 13.71
N ALA A 57 -4.39 4.25 13.05
CA ALA A 57 -3.75 3.78 11.83
C ALA A 57 -4.77 3.00 10.98
N GLU A 58 -4.38 2.61 9.77
CA GLU A 58 -5.14 1.65 8.98
C GLU A 58 -5.32 0.32 9.75
N PRO A 59 -6.51 -0.31 9.69
CA PRO A 59 -7.65 0.00 8.83
C PRO A 59 -8.66 1.02 9.40
N ASP A 60 -8.48 1.47 10.66
CA ASP A 60 -9.46 2.28 11.38
C ASP A 60 -9.59 3.71 10.84
N LEU A 61 -8.53 4.21 10.20
CA LEU A 61 -8.47 5.54 9.59
C LEU A 61 -7.99 5.43 8.13
N ARG A 62 -8.66 6.11 7.20
CA ARG A 62 -8.27 6.11 5.79
C ARG A 62 -8.21 7.53 5.24
N LYS A 63 -7.12 7.91 4.56
CA LYS A 63 -6.97 9.22 3.89
C LYS A 63 -7.40 10.40 4.78
N PRO A 64 -6.76 10.58 5.95
CA PRO A 64 -7.08 11.70 6.83
C PRO A 64 -6.75 13.03 6.15
N MET A 65 -7.65 14.01 6.27
CA MET A 65 -7.49 15.35 5.66
C MET A 65 -7.40 16.45 6.71
N ASN A 66 -8.35 16.52 7.65
CA ASN A 66 -8.41 17.54 8.70
C ASN A 66 -8.53 16.88 10.06
N MET A 67 -8.03 17.57 11.10
CA MET A 67 -8.16 17.13 12.49
C MET A 67 -8.36 18.32 13.44
N ALA A 68 -9.17 18.14 14.49
CA ALA A 68 -9.40 19.15 15.51
C ALA A 68 -9.80 18.52 16.86
N PHE A 69 -9.33 19.12 17.95
CA PHE A 69 -9.80 18.78 19.30
C PHE A 69 -11.03 19.61 19.67
N ASP A 70 -12.01 18.99 20.33
CA ASP A 70 -13.13 19.71 20.93
C ASP A 70 -12.86 20.08 22.40
N ALA A 71 -13.79 20.85 22.99
CA ALA A 71 -13.69 21.29 24.38
C ALA A 71 -13.74 20.14 25.41
N ALA A 72 -14.16 18.93 25.01
CA ALA A 72 -14.14 17.74 25.85
C ALA A 72 -12.84 16.93 25.69
N GLY A 73 -11.87 17.42 24.89
CA GLY A 73 -10.59 16.77 24.67
C GLY A 73 -10.63 15.60 23.69
N ARG A 74 -11.71 15.43 22.91
CA ARG A 74 -11.80 14.39 21.88
C ARG A 74 -11.17 14.87 20.59
N LEU A 75 -10.47 13.99 19.88
CA LEU A 75 -9.93 14.26 18.55
C LEU A 75 -10.95 13.87 17.47
N TRP A 76 -11.31 14.83 16.63
CA TRP A 76 -12.13 14.63 15.43
C TRP A 76 -11.23 14.62 14.20
N ILE A 77 -11.45 13.67 13.29
CA ILE A 77 -10.71 13.53 12.04
C ILE A 77 -11.70 13.37 10.88
N THR A 78 -11.47 14.07 9.77
CA THR A 78 -12.22 13.85 8.52
C THR A 78 -11.45 12.93 7.59
N GLU A 79 -12.09 11.88 7.10
CA GLU A 79 -11.56 10.95 6.09
C GLU A 79 -12.26 11.08 4.74
N SER A 80 -11.58 10.65 3.67
CA SER A 80 -12.18 10.48 2.34
C SER A 80 -12.18 9.01 1.93
N ARG A 81 -13.34 8.51 1.47
CA ARG A 81 -13.50 7.11 1.01
C ARG A 81 -13.60 6.98 -0.50
N GLU A 82 -14.12 8.00 -1.16
CA GLU A 82 -14.65 7.88 -2.52
C GLU A 82 -13.55 7.92 -3.58
N TYR A 83 -12.57 8.82 -3.54
CA TYR A 83 -11.55 8.84 -4.60
C TYR A 83 -10.63 7.59 -4.51
N PRO A 84 -10.30 6.89 -5.61
CA PRO A 84 -10.65 7.16 -7.01
C PRO A 84 -11.91 6.43 -7.51
N PHE A 85 -12.70 5.82 -6.63
CA PHE A 85 -13.98 5.21 -6.98
C PHE A 85 -14.98 6.27 -7.46
N ALA A 86 -15.71 5.97 -8.53
CA ALA A 86 -16.79 6.83 -8.99
C ALA A 86 -17.93 6.86 -7.96
N ALA A 87 -18.59 8.01 -7.84
CA ALA A 87 -19.78 8.21 -7.01
C ALA A 87 -21.00 7.45 -7.55
#